data_AF-A0A0M3HW42-F1
#
_entry.id   AF-A0A0M3HW42-F1
#
_cell.length_a   1.000
_cell.length_b   1.000
_cell.length_c   1.000
_cell.angle_alpha   90.00
_cell.angle_beta   90.00
_cell.angle_gamma   90.00
#
_symmetry.space_group_name_H-M   'P 1'
#
loop_
_entity.id
_entity.type
_entity.pdbx_description
1 polymer ?
#
loop_
_entity_poly.entity_id
_entity_poly.type
_entity_poly.pdbx_seq_one_letter_code
_entity_poly.pdbx_strand_id
1 'polypeptide(L)' 'MSVGNISIKSRKPEDAVHEGWLLKRGEHIKNWRPRYFVLFRDGALFGFKAKPDPNQPYPEPLNDFTVKDVQVIL' A
#
# COMPACT_ATOMS: atom_id res chain seq x y z
N MET A 1 -5.73 -23.24 2.80
CA MET A 1 -4.29 -22.96 2.67
C MET A 1 -4.10 -21.48 2.94
N SER A 2 -3.86 -21.11 4.21
CA SER A 2 -3.72 -19.71 4.64
C SER A 2 -2.39 -19.17 4.11
N VAL A 3 -2.43 -18.43 3.00
CA VAL A 3 -1.26 -17.65 2.56
C VAL A 3 -0.95 -16.65 3.66
N GLY A 4 0.23 -16.82 4.24
CA GLY A 4 0.55 -16.41 5.60
C GLY A 4 0.26 -14.95 5.92
N ASN A 5 -0.18 -14.74 7.16
CA ASN A 5 -0.13 -13.47 7.88
C ASN A 5 1.33 -12.98 7.96
N ILE A 6 1.85 -12.42 6.87
CA ILE A 6 3.04 -11.57 6.91
C ILE A 6 2.54 -10.27 7.56
N SER A 7 2.75 -10.19 8.88
CA SER A 7 2.47 -9.02 9.70
C SER A 7 3.03 -7.77 9.01
N ILE A 8 2.22 -6.70 8.97
CA ILE A 8 2.57 -5.34 8.51
C ILE A 8 3.99 -4.93 8.98
N LYS A 9 4.38 -5.38 10.18
CA LYS A 9 5.65 -5.09 10.85
C LYS A 9 6.91 -5.68 10.17
N SER A 10 6.77 -6.57 9.19
CA SER A 10 7.90 -7.27 8.57
C SER A 10 8.30 -6.76 7.19
N ARG A 11 7.48 -5.91 6.56
CA ARG A 11 7.77 -5.40 5.21
C ARG A 11 8.83 -4.32 5.27
N LYS A 12 9.84 -4.44 4.41
CA LYS A 12 10.95 -3.50 4.35
C LYS A 12 10.92 -2.69 3.04
N PRO A 13 11.56 -1.52 2.98
CA PRO A 13 11.59 -0.70 1.77
C PRO A 13 12.15 -1.44 0.53
N GLU A 14 13.10 -2.36 0.72
CA GLU A 14 13.66 -3.18 -0.36
C GLU A 14 12.66 -4.17 -1.00
N ASP A 15 11.55 -4.48 -0.32
CA ASP A 15 10.52 -5.38 -0.84
C ASP A 15 9.51 -4.66 -1.76
N ALA A 16 9.58 -3.32 -1.81
CA ALA A 16 8.73 -2.50 -2.63
C ALA A 16 9.06 -2.67 -4.12
N VAL A 17 8.04 -2.92 -4.93
CA VAL A 17 8.16 -3.02 -6.40
C VAL A 17 7.88 -1.67 -7.04
N HIS A 18 6.97 -0.89 -6.45
CA HIS A 18 6.66 0.45 -6.92
C HIS A 18 6.11 1.30 -5.77
N GLU A 19 6.36 2.60 -5.82
CA GLU A 19 5.81 3.54 -4.85
C GLU A 19 5.55 4.91 -5.49
N GLY A 20 4.57 5.64 -4.96
CA GLY A 20 4.25 6.97 -5.47
C GLY A 20 2.98 7.57 -4.91
N TRP A 21 2.76 8.85 -5.25
CA TRP A 21 1.54 9.56 -4.90
C TRP A 21 0.39 9.19 -5.83
N LEU A 22 -0.75 8.82 -5.24
CA LEU A 22 -2.02 8.65 -5.97
C LEU A 22 -3.13 9.46 -5.28
N LEU A 23 -4.12 9.86 -6.07
CA LEU A 23 -5.39 10.36 -5.55
C LEU A 23 -6.31 9.17 -5.29
N LYS A 24 -6.64 8.92 -4.02
CA LYS A 24 -7.60 7.89 -3.61
C LYS A 24 -8.97 8.50 -3.40
N ARG A 25 -10.00 7.98 -4.07
CA ARG A 25 -11.40 8.33 -3.77
C ARG A 25 -11.84 7.69 -2.45
N GLY A 26 -12.51 8.45 -1.60
CA GLY A 26 -13.17 7.91 -0.41
C GLY A 26 -14.38 7.04 -0.77
N GLU A 27 -14.63 6.02 0.04
CA GLU A 27 -15.73 5.07 -0.20
C GLU A 27 -17.08 5.69 0.15
N HIS A 28 -17.24 6.23 1.36
CA HIS A 28 -18.49 6.87 1.79
C HIS A 28 -18.56 8.33 1.37
N ILE A 29 -17.52 9.12 1.69
CA ILE A 29 -17.40 10.50 1.24
C ILE A 29 -16.52 10.52 -0.01
N LYS A 30 -17.13 10.78 -1.17
CA LYS A 30 -16.55 10.62 -2.51
C LYS A 30 -15.48 11.67 -2.88
N ASN A 31 -14.79 12.26 -1.90
CA ASN A 31 -13.68 13.18 -2.13
C ASN A 31 -12.41 12.42 -2.48
N TRP A 32 -11.55 13.05 -3.29
CA TRP A 32 -10.22 12.56 -3.62
C TRP A 32 -9.21 13.03 -2.59
N ARG A 33 -8.35 12.13 -2.10
CA ARG A 33 -7.33 12.43 -1.10
C ARG A 33 -5.98 11.91 -1.58
N PRO A 34 -4.90 12.72 -1.50
CA PRO A 34 -3.55 12.23 -1.80
C PRO A 34 -3.15 11.19 -0.76
N ARG A 35 -2.60 10.06 -1.23
CA ARG A 35 -1.97 9.03 -0.41
C ARG A 35 -0.69 8.58 -1.11
N TYR A 36 0.36 8.39 -0.31
CA TYR A 36 1.58 7.78 -0.79
C TYR A 36 1.41 6.27 -0.70
N PHE A 37 1.37 5.59 -1.84
CA PHE A 37 1.20 4.15 -1.92
C PHE A 37 2.53 3.45 -2.13
N VAL A 38 2.67 2.28 -1.53
CA VAL A 38 3.80 1.35 -1.72
C VAL A 38 3.22 -0.01 -2.06
N LEU A 39 3.56 -0.51 -3.24
CA LEU A 39 3.18 -1.83 -3.74
C LEU A 39 4.33 -2.81 -3.52
N PHE A 40 4.03 -3.95 -2.90
CA PHE A 40 5.00 -5.00 -2.59
C PHE A 40 4.84 -6.19 -3.53
N ARG A 41 5.88 -7.02 -3.62
CA ARG A 41 5.93 -8.19 -4.53
C ARG A 41 4.88 -9.25 -4.23
N ASP A 42 4.43 -9.35 -2.98
CA ASP A 42 3.38 -10.27 -2.53
C ASP A 42 1.96 -9.76 -2.81
N GLY A 43 1.82 -8.59 -3.45
CA GLY A 43 0.56 -7.94 -3.74
C GLY A 43 0.04 -7.05 -2.62
N ALA A 44 0.73 -6.92 -1.48
CA ALA A 44 0.33 -5.94 -0.48
C ALA A 44 0.45 -4.51 -1.04
N LEU A 45 -0.52 -3.66 -0.71
CA LEU A 45 -0.57 -2.27 -1.13
C LEU A 45 -0.88 -1.39 0.06
N PHE A 46 0.17 -0.74 0.58
CA PHE A 46 0.06 0.15 1.73
C PHE A 46 -0.13 1.59 1.29
N GLY A 47 -1.02 2.33 1.94
CA GLY A 47 -1.25 3.76 1.69
C GLY A 47 -1.03 4.60 2.95
N PHE A 48 -0.22 5.64 2.81
CA PHE A 48 0.19 6.53 3.89
C PHE A 48 -0.27 7.97 3.64
N LYS A 49 -0.40 8.76 4.70
CA LYS A 49 -0.71 10.20 4.59
C LYS A 49 0.47 10.99 4.02
N ALA A 50 1.69 10.57 4.34
CA ALA A 50 2.94 11.17 3.90
C ALA A 50 3.90 10.06 3.41
N LYS A 51 4.90 10.42 2.60
CA LYS A 51 5.97 9.49 2.21
C LYS A 51 6.72 9.01 3.46
N PRO A 52 6.81 7.69 3.71
CA PRO A 52 7.60 7.15 4.83
C PRO A 52 9.10 7.44 4.66
N ASP A 53 9.83 7.53 5.78
CA ASP A 53 11.30 7.63 5.77
C ASP A 53 11.89 6.26 5.38
N PRO A 54 12.72 6.19 4.32
CA PRO A 54 13.31 4.93 3.87
C PRO A 54 14.27 4.30 4.90
N ASN A 55 14.76 5.06 5.88
CA ASN A 55 15.66 4.56 6.92
C ASN A 55 14.93 4.09 8.18
N GLN A 56 13.60 4.15 8.20
CA GLN A 56 12.78 3.76 9.33
C GLN A 56 11.80 2.65 8.93
N PRO A 57 11.36 1.81 9.89
CA PRO A 57 10.24 0.91 9.66
C PRO A 57 9.00 1.67 9.19
N TYR A 58 8.20 1.04 8.33
CA TYR A 58 6.93 1.64 7.93
C TYR A 58 6.04 1.89 9.15
N PRO A 59 5.41 3.09 9.25
CA PRO A 59 4.40 3.34 10.26
C PRO A 59 3.14 2.50 9.97
N GLU A 60 2.16 2.55 10.87
CA GLU A 60 0.84 1.94 10.63
C GLU A 60 0.21 2.55 9.36
N PRO A 61 -0.12 1.74 8.32
CA PRO A 61 -0.70 2.26 7.10
C PRO A 61 -2.16 2.70 7.31
N LEU A 62 -2.57 3.77 6.63
CA LEU A 62 -3.98 4.20 6.61
C LEU A 62 -4.83 3.37 5.63
N ASN A 63 -4.17 2.69 4.71
CA ASN A 63 -4.77 1.80 3.75
C ASN A 63 -3.91 0.53 3.70
N ASP A 64 -4.49 -0.61 4.03
CA ASP A 64 -3.85 -1.91 3.96
C ASP A 64 -4.71 -2.82 3.09
N PHE A 65 -4.27 -3.00 1.85
CA PHE A 65 -4.97 -3.83 0.86
C PHE A 65 -4.06 -4.95 0.38
N THR A 66 -4.69 -5.98 -0.18
CA THR A 66 -3.98 -6.95 -1.02
C THR A 66 -4.55 -6.87 -2.43
N VAL A 67 -3.67 -6.55 -3.38
CA VAL A 67 -3.96 -6.52 -4.81
C VAL A 67 -3.86 -7.95 -5.33
N LYS A 68 -5.00 -8.49 -5.76
CA LYS A 68 -5.16 -9.81 -6.39
C LYS A 68 -6.13 -9.66 -7.56
N ASP A 69 -6.10 -10.62 -8.47
CA ASP A 69 -7.05 -10.72 -9.59
C ASP A 69 -7.16 -9.41 -10.41
N VAL A 70 -6.01 -8.80 -10.70
CA VAL A 70 -5.93 -7.49 -11.36
C VAL A 70 -6.41 -7.59 -12.80
N GLN A 71 -7.30 -6.69 -13.18
CA GLN A 71 -7.73 -6.52 -14.56
C GLN A 71 -6.94 -5.37 -15.19
N VAL A 72 -6.31 -5.65 -16.32
CA VAL A 72 -5.72 -4.60 -17.15
C VAL A 72 -6.85 -3.93 -17.90
N ILE A 73 -7.12 -2.66 -17.58
CA ILE A 73 -8.02 -1.82 -18.35
C ILE A 73 -7.17 -1.18 -19.45
N LEU A 74 -7.36 -1.64 -20.68
CA LEU A 74 -6.76 -1.08 -21.89
C LEU A 74 -7.62 0.03 -22.48
#